data_AF-J0PQP7-F1
#
_entry.id   AF-J0PQP7-F1
#
_cell.length_a   1.000
_cell.length_b   1.000
_cell.length_c   1.000
_cell.angle_alpha   90.00
_cell.angle_beta   90.00
_cell.angle_gamma   90.00
#
_symmetry.space_group_name_H-M   'P 1'
#
loop_
_entity.id
_entity.type
_entity.pdbx_description
1 polymer ?
#
loop_
_entity_poly.entity_id
_entity_poly.type
_entity_poly.pdbx_seq_one_letter_code
_entity_poly.pdbx_strand_id
1 'polypeptide(L)' 'MNKIEVKQLRKRLNLTQDEMAALLGVNKSTVWRWEKYGIPSRGTVSYLLKSLCEKSRSPTSKFTKSSSDHNACNSLQP' A
#
# COMPACT_ATOMS: atom_id res chain seq x y z
N MET A 1 -8.34 -4.07 20.80
CA MET A 1 -7.55 -3.96 19.56
C MET A 1 -8.45 -3.41 18.45
N ASN A 2 -8.13 -2.23 17.90
CA ASN A 2 -8.88 -1.66 16.77
C ASN A 2 -8.51 -2.44 15.51
N LYS A 3 -9.43 -3.29 15.03
CA LYS A 3 -9.26 -4.10 13.82
C LYS A 3 -9.12 -3.17 12.61
N ILE A 4 -7.98 -3.19 11.94
CA ILE A 4 -7.78 -2.41 10.72
C ILE A 4 -8.50 -3.14 9.59
N GLU A 5 -9.67 -2.62 9.20
CA GLU A 5 -10.44 -3.13 8.07
C GLU A 5 -9.83 -2.60 6.76
N VAL A 6 -9.00 -3.43 6.11
CA VAL A 6 -8.28 -3.10 4.85
C VAL A 6 -9.24 -2.58 3.79
N LYS A 7 -10.44 -3.18 3.68
CA LYS A 7 -11.47 -2.77 2.74
C LYS A 7 -11.97 -1.35 2.99
N GLN A 8 -12.11 -0.94 4.26
CA GLN A 8 -12.53 0.41 4.61
C GLN A 8 -11.41 1.42 4.35
N LEU A 9 -10.17 1.08 4.69
CA LEU A 9 -9.02 1.93 4.40
C LEU A 9 -8.87 2.17 2.90
N ARG A 10 -8.98 1.10 2.09
CA ARG A 10 -8.96 1.17 0.64
C ARG A 10 -10.03 2.10 0.08
N LYS A 11 -11.27 1.95 0.56
CA LYS A 11 -12.40 2.80 0.16
C LYS A 11 -12.19 4.27 0.55
N ARG A 12 -11.61 4.56 1.71
CA ARG A 12 -11.29 5.93 2.13
C ARG A 12 -10.23 6.59 1.26
N LEU A 13 -9.29 5.80 0.74
CA LEU A 13 -8.24 6.25 -0.16
C LEU A 13 -8.67 6.23 -1.63
N ASN A 14 -9.92 5.83 -1.94
CA ASN A 14 -10.44 5.63 -3.30
C ASN A 14 -9.55 4.73 -4.18
N LEU A 15 -8.86 3.76 -3.59
CA LEU A 15 -7.96 2.85 -4.32
C LEU A 15 -8.67 1.59 -4.78
N THR A 16 -8.21 1.04 -5.90
CA THR A 16 -8.48 -0.33 -6.31
C THR A 16 -7.62 -1.32 -5.51
N GLN A 17 -7.94 -2.62 -5.56
CA GLN A 17 -7.12 -3.65 -4.92
C GLN A 17 -5.71 -3.70 -5.53
N ASP A 18 -5.59 -3.48 -6.84
CA ASP A 18 -4.31 -3.46 -7.56
C ASP A 18 -3.46 -2.25 -7.17
N GLU A 19 -4.04 -1.05 -7.10
CA GLU A 19 -3.31 0.15 -6.66
C GLU A 19 -2.86 0.04 -5.21
N MET A 20 -3.72 -0.50 -4.33
CA MET A 20 -3.34 -0.72 -2.93
C MET A 20 -2.23 -1.78 -2.82
N ALA A 21 -2.24 -2.79 -3.69
CA ALA A 21 -1.19 -3.79 -3.75
C ALA A 21 0.13 -3.19 -4.23
N ALA A 22 0.10 -2.38 -5.28
CA ALA A 22 1.25 -1.65 -5.81
C ALA A 22 1.86 -0.70 -4.77
N LEU A 23 1.02 0.05 -4.04
CA LEU A 23 1.46 0.93 -2.96
C LEU A 23 2.13 0.19 -1.80
N LEU A 24 1.70 -1.04 -1.53
CA LEU A 24 2.23 -1.87 -0.45
C LEU A 24 3.35 -2.81 -0.92
N GLY A 25 3.66 -2.84 -2.21
CA GLY A 25 4.63 -3.77 -2.80
C GLY A 25 4.22 -5.24 -2.67
N VAL A 26 2.91 -5.53 -2.64
CA VAL A 26 2.38 -6.90 -2.54
C VAL A 26 1.58 -7.27 -3.78
N ASN A 27 1.23 -8.55 -3.90
CA ASN A 27 0.32 -9.00 -4.94
C ASN A 27 -1.15 -8.64 -4.60
N LYS A 28 -1.97 -8.35 -5.62
CA LYS A 28 -3.43 -8.18 -5.50
C LYS A 28 -4.10 -9.28 -4.70
N SER A 29 -3.69 -10.53 -4.91
CA SER A 29 -4.21 -11.71 -4.22
C SER A 29 -4.00 -11.64 -2.71
N THR A 30 -2.91 -10.97 -2.28
CA THR A 30 -2.60 -10.73 -0.87
C THR A 30 -3.55 -9.70 -0.28
N VAL A 31 -3.85 -8.61 -1.01
CA VAL A 31 -4.86 -7.61 -0.59
C VAL A 31 -6.25 -8.24 -0.48
N TRP A 32 -6.65 -9.05 -1.47
CA TRP A 32 -7.91 -9.80 -1.42
C TRP A 32 -7.98 -10.71 -0.20
N ARG A 33 -6.89 -11.44 0.11
CA ARG A 33 -6.80 -12.30 1.29
C ARG A 33 -6.97 -11.48 2.57
N TRP A 34 -6.34 -10.31 2.68
CA TRP A 34 -6.50 -9.45 3.85
C TRP A 34 -7.92 -8.89 4.01
N GLU A 35 -8.59 -8.55 2.91
CA GLU A 35 -9.98 -8.10 2.96
C GLU A 35 -10.95 -9.21 3.39
N LYS A 36 -10.64 -10.47 3.04
CA LYS A 36 -11.52 -11.62 3.32
C LYS A 36 -11.24 -12.28 4.67
N TYR A 37 -9.98 -12.52 4.99
CA TYR A 37 -9.54 -13.28 6.18
C TYR A 37 -8.95 -12.38 7.27
N GLY A 38 -8.77 -11.09 6.99
CA GLY A 38 -8.07 -10.17 7.86
C GLY A 38 -6.56 -10.16 7.62
N ILE A 39 -5.92 -9.12 8.14
CA ILE A 39 -4.47 -9.00 8.14
C ILE A 39 -3.86 -9.90 9.22
N PRO A 40 -2.69 -10.49 8.98
CA PRO A 40 -1.96 -11.18 10.02
C PRO A 40 -1.62 -10.20 11.15
N SER A 41 -1.83 -10.62 12.40
CA SER A 41 -1.63 -9.79 13.59
C SER A 41 -0.16 -9.34 13.78
N ARG A 42 0.80 -10.02 13.12
CA ARG A 42 2.23 -9.71 13.18
C ARG A 42 2.83 -9.68 11.78
N GLY A 43 3.75 -8.74 11.57
CA GLY A 43 4.50 -8.58 10.33
C GLY A 43 4.50 -7.13 9.83
N THR A 44 5.44 -6.82 8.93
CA THR A 44 5.66 -5.49 8.34
C THR A 44 4.40 -4.87 7.76
N VAL A 45 3.53 -5.69 7.16
CA VAL A 45 2.25 -5.28 6.59
C VAL A 45 1.32 -4.62 7.61
N SER A 46 1.23 -5.17 8.82
CA SER A 46 0.36 -4.63 9.88
C SER A 46 0.82 -3.23 10.28
N TYR A 47 2.14 -3.03 10.40
CA TYR A 47 2.74 -1.72 10.65
C TYR A 47 2.50 -0.75 9.49
N LEU A 48 2.73 -1.16 8.24
CA LEU A 48 2.51 -0.33 7.06
C LEU A 48 1.06 0.15 6.95
N LEU A 49 0.09 -0.74 7.14
CA LEU A 49 -1.33 -0.39 7.12
C LEU A 49 -1.73 0.54 8.27
N LYS A 50 -1.14 0.35 9.46
CA LYS A 50 -1.34 1.25 10.60
C LYS A 50 -0.79 2.64 10.29
N SER A 51 0.42 2.73 9.75
CA SER A 51 1.05 4.00 9.36
C SER A 51 0.26 4.72 8.25
N LEU A 52 -0.27 3.99 7.26
CA LEU A 52 -1.13 4.58 6.22
C LEU A 52 -2.46 5.10 6.80
N CYS A 53 -3.07 4.36 7.73
CA CYS A 53 -4.29 4.79 8.41
C CYS A 53 -4.05 6.07 9.23
N GLU A 54 -2.94 6.15 9.97
CA GLU A 54 -2.55 7.34 10.72
C GLU A 54 -2.30 8.54 9.79
N LYS A 55 -1.58 8.33 8.67
CA LYS A 55 -1.28 9.39 7.70
C LYS A 55 -2.54 9.97 7.04
N SER A 56 -3.59 9.16 6.87
CA SER A 56 -4.89 9.61 6.32
C SER A 56 -5.76 10.41 7.30
N ARG A 57 -5.45 10.41 8.61
CA ARG A 57 -6.19 11.15 9.65
C ARG A 57 -5.67 12.56 9.88
N SER A 58 -4.43 12.85 9.48
CA SER A 58 -3.84 14.17 9.56
C SER A 58 -3.71 14.76 8.15
N PRO A 59 -4.52 15.76 7.77
CA PRO A 59 -4.18 16.59 6.63
C PRO A 59 -3.06 17.51 7.11
N THR A 60 -1.79 17.13 6.97
CA THR A 60 -0.67 18.08 6.81
C THR A 60 0.70 17.42 6.83
N SER A 61 1.49 17.84 5.84
CA SER A 61 2.94 17.97 5.82
C SER A 61 3.77 16.73 5.47
N LYS A 62 4.61 16.93 4.43
CA LYS A 62 5.68 16.04 3.89
C LYS A 62 5.21 14.95 2.90
N PHE A 63 4.69 15.41 1.76
CA PHE A 63 5.00 14.77 0.48
C PHE A 63 6.48 15.06 0.18
N THR A 64 7.35 14.05 0.26
CA THR A 64 8.58 14.04 -0.54
C THR A 64 8.34 13.06 -1.67
N LYS A 65 8.05 13.63 -2.84
CA LYS A 65 8.27 12.97 -4.12
C LYS A 65 9.76 12.57 -4.16
N SER A 66 10.03 11.28 -4.26
CA SER A 66 11.15 10.77 -5.06
C SER A 66 10.43 9.87 -6.05
N SER A 67 10.12 10.31 -7.28
CA SER A 67 11.09 10.56 -8.35
C SER A 67 12.29 9.63 -8.20
N SER A 68 12.15 8.46 -8.81
CA SER A 68 13.24 7.81 -9.51
C SER A 68 12.59 7.10 -10.69
N ASP A 69 12.26 7.90 -11.70
CA ASP A 69 12.20 7.40 -13.05
C ASP A 69 13.59 6.88 -13.45
N HIS A 70 13.57 5.96 -14.42
CA HIS A 70 14.68 5.40 -15.19
C HIS A 70 15.30 4.11 -14.63
N ASN A 71 14.82 2.98 -15.14
CA ASN A 71 15.72 2.00 -15.76
C ASN A 71 14.99 1.32 -16.93
N ALA A 72 14.90 2.05 -18.04
CA ALA A 72 14.86 1.42 -19.35
C ALA A 72 16.31 1.07 -19.70
N CYS A 73 16.74 -0.16 -19.39
CA CYS A 73 17.95 -0.71 -20.00
C CYS A 73 17.47 -1.58 -21.17
N ASN A 74 17.35 -0.96 -22.33
CA ASN A 74 17.18 -1.67 -23.59
C ASN A 74 18.25 -1.17 -24.57
N SER A 75 18.98 -2.14 -25.13
CA SER A 75 19.82 -2.06 -26.33
C SER A 75 21.09 -1.21 -26.30
N LEU A 76 22.23 -1.89 -26.34
CA LEU A 76 23.33 -1.62 -27.27
C LEU A 76 24.22 -2.88 -27.39
N GLN A 77 23.93 -3.68 -28.42
CA GLN A 77 24.94 -4.37 -29.26
C GLN A 77 25.17 -3.45 -30.47
N PRO A 78 26.39 -3.31 -31.00
CA PRO A 78 27.19 -4.38 -31.61
C PRO A 78 28.55 -4.62 -30.96
#